data_AF-N9LJJ9-F1
#
_entry.id   AF-N9LJJ9-F1
#
_cell.length_a   1.000
_cell.length_b   1.000
_cell.length_c   1.000
_cell.angle_alpha   90.00
_cell.angle_beta   90.00
_cell.angle_gamma   90.00
#
_symmetry.space_group_name_H-M   'P 1'
#
loop_
_entity.id
_entity.type
_entity.pdbx_description
1 polymer ?
#
loop_
_entity_poly.entity_id
_entity_poly.type
_entity_poly.pdbx_seq_one_letter_code
_entity_poly.pdbx_strand_id
1 'polypeptide(L)'
;MCDRWNSFELFLEDMGCPEFTNFTIERIDVNGDYEPSNCRWATPMEQARNKTNTVLYEFGGRKMIITDWAKFLDVRVITLRKRLEMGWPIDRVLSKNNHKFNKPTPLRSIDKIIDNT
;
A
#
# COMPACT_ATOMS: atom_id res chain seq x y z
N MET A 1 -3.15 -18.84 14.90
CA MET A 1 -1.83 -18.91 15.55
C MET A 1 -1.51 -20.38 15.73
N CYS A 2 -0.29 -20.82 15.41
CA CYS A 2 0.09 -22.23 15.55
C CYS A 2 0.31 -22.62 17.02
N ASP A 3 0.10 -23.90 17.34
CA ASP A 3 0.23 -24.42 18.72
C ASP A 3 1.63 -24.23 19.30
N ARG A 4 2.67 -24.25 18.45
CA ARG A 4 4.08 -24.03 18.85
C ARG A 4 4.27 -22.68 19.56
N TRP A 5 3.53 -21.65 19.14
CA TRP A 5 3.64 -20.30 19.71
C TRP A 5 2.78 -20.07 20.95
N ASN A 6 2.17 -21.12 21.52
CA ASN A 6 1.58 -21.06 22.86
C ASN A 6 2.66 -20.95 23.96
N SER A 7 3.94 -21.19 23.65
CA SER A 7 5.10 -20.84 24.50
C SER A 7 5.81 -19.62 23.91
N PHE A 8 6.05 -18.62 24.77
CA PHE A 8 6.77 -17.40 24.38
C PHE A 8 8.23 -17.71 23.99
N GLU A 9 8.85 -18.70 24.63
CA GLU A 9 10.23 -19.13 24.36
C GLU A 9 10.37 -19.67 22.94
N LEU A 10 9.41 -20.50 22.50
CA LEU A 10 9.39 -21.04 21.13
C LEU A 10 9.08 -19.97 20.09
N PHE A 11 8.20 -19.02 20.44
CA PHE A 11 8.00 -17.82 19.62
C PHE A 11 9.31 -17.02 19.45
N LEU A 12 10.04 -16.79 20.54
CA LEU A 12 11.30 -16.03 20.52
C LEU A 12 12.41 -16.79 19.78
N GLU A 13 12.45 -18.12 19.88
CA GLU A 13 13.36 -18.98 19.11
C GLU A 13 13.11 -18.83 17.60
N ASP A 14 11.85 -18.84 17.18
CA ASP A 14 11.49 -18.78 15.77
C ASP A 14 11.62 -17.36 15.18
N MET A 15 11.20 -16.33 15.92
CA MET A 15 11.15 -14.95 15.41
C MET A 15 12.40 -14.13 15.72
N GLY A 16 13.15 -14.49 16.75
CA GLY A 16 14.21 -13.67 17.31
C GLY A 16 13.72 -12.31 17.83
N CYS A 17 14.67 -11.46 18.23
CA CYS A 17 14.39 -10.07 18.54
C CYS A 17 14.24 -9.25 17.25
N PRO A 18 13.32 -8.28 17.20
CA PRO A 18 13.29 -7.33 16.10
C PRO A 18 14.60 -6.51 16.04
N GLU A 19 15.01 -6.14 14.83
CA GLU A 19 16.21 -5.31 14.62
C GLU A 19 16.06 -3.92 15.28
N PHE A 20 14.83 -3.37 15.27
CA PHE A 20 14.51 -2.07 15.87
C PHE A 20 13.22 -2.13 16.68
N THR A 21 13.13 -1.27 17.70
CA THR A 21 12.01 -1.26 18.67
C THR A 21 10.66 -0.85 18.07
N ASN A 22 10.66 -0.21 16.91
CA ASN A 22 9.45 0.17 16.20
C ASN A 22 8.90 -0.93 15.29
N PHE A 23 9.54 -2.10 15.22
CA PHE A 23 9.06 -3.22 14.42
C PHE A 23 7.96 -3.96 15.18
N THR A 24 6.97 -4.40 14.45
CA THR A 24 5.83 -5.17 14.96
C THR A 24 5.65 -6.42 14.12
N ILE A 25 5.09 -7.47 14.72
CA ILE A 25 4.82 -8.71 13.99
C ILE A 25 3.77 -8.47 12.90
N GLU A 26 4.03 -8.98 11.70
CA GLU A 26 3.16 -8.89 10.53
C GLU A 26 3.02 -10.27 9.87
N ARG A 27 1.82 -10.57 9.37
CA ARG A 27 1.59 -11.74 8.52
C ARG A 27 2.00 -11.46 7.07
N ILE A 28 2.70 -12.41 6.45
CA ILE A 28 3.10 -12.33 5.04
C ILE A 28 1.88 -12.55 4.14
N ASP A 29 1.16 -13.66 4.37
CA ASP A 29 -0.18 -13.90 3.86
C ASP A 29 -1.22 -13.47 4.90
N VAL A 30 -2.01 -12.47 4.54
CA VAL A 30 -3.07 -11.91 5.39
C VAL A 30 -4.12 -12.95 5.80
N ASN A 31 -4.34 -13.97 4.96
CA ASN A 31 -5.31 -15.05 5.15
C ASN A 31 -4.75 -16.25 5.92
N GLY A 32 -3.42 -16.32 6.10
CA GLY A 32 -2.76 -17.39 6.82
C GLY A 32 -2.72 -17.18 8.34
N ASP A 33 -2.22 -18.19 9.04
CA ASP A 33 -2.06 -18.19 10.50
C ASP A 33 -0.83 -17.40 10.98
N TYR A 34 -0.76 -17.13 12.29
CA TYR A 34 0.47 -16.69 12.93
C TYR A 34 1.38 -17.89 13.20
N GLU A 35 2.43 -18.03 12.40
CA GLU A 35 3.40 -19.11 12.43
C GLU A 35 4.75 -18.66 11.82
N PRO A 36 5.87 -19.37 12.08
CA PRO A 36 7.20 -18.95 11.64
C PRO A 36 7.31 -18.70 10.12
N SER A 37 6.63 -19.52 9.32
CA SER A 37 6.60 -19.43 7.85
C SER A 37 5.78 -18.24 7.34
N ASN A 38 4.82 -17.75 8.12
CA ASN A 38 3.88 -16.72 7.69
C ASN A 38 4.01 -15.41 8.46
N CYS A 39 5.04 -15.24 9.27
CA CYS A 39 5.24 -14.05 10.07
C CYS A 39 6.63 -13.45 9.87
N ARG A 40 6.70 -12.12 9.91
CA ARG A 40 7.94 -11.36 9.87
C ARG A 40 7.84 -10.16 10.79
N TRP A 41 8.98 -9.62 11.18
CA TRP A 41 9.03 -8.28 11.74
C TRP A 41 8.88 -7.25 10.62
N ALA A 42 8.02 -6.25 10.83
CA ALA A 42 7.76 -5.20 9.85
C ALA A 42 7.55 -3.85 10.53
N THR A 43 7.87 -2.79 9.82
CA THR A 43 7.59 -1.43 10.24
C THR A 43 6.09 -1.10 10.11
N PRO A 44 5.55 -0.13 10.88
CA PRO A 44 4.18 0.34 10.69
C PRO A 44 3.89 0.83 9.27
N MET A 45 4.91 1.33 8.57
CA MET A 45 4.80 1.75 7.18
C MET A 45 4.64 0.55 6.22
N GLU A 46 5.40 -0.53 6.41
CA GLU A 46 5.22 -1.77 5.64
C GLU A 46 3.85 -2.39 5.92
N GLN A 47 3.46 -2.48 7.19
CA GLN A 47 2.14 -2.99 7.58
C GLN A 47 1.00 -2.20 6.94
N ALA A 48 1.12 -0.86 6.90
CA ALA A 48 0.13 -0.02 6.26
C ALA A 48 -0.02 -0.26 4.77
N ARG A 49 1.04 -0.70 4.07
CA ARG A 49 1.01 -1.01 2.63
C ARG A 49 0.38 -2.37 2.33
N ASN A 50 0.49 -3.33 3.25
CA ASN A 50 -0.04 -4.68 3.07
C ASN A 50 -1.51 -4.82 3.49
N LYS A 51 -2.14 -3.76 3.97
CA LYS A 51 -3.58 -3.79 4.30
C LYS A 51 -4.41 -4.06 3.06
N THR A 52 -5.43 -4.89 3.18
CA THR A 52 -6.37 -5.23 2.09
C THR A 52 -7.13 -4.01 1.54
N ASN A 53 -7.29 -2.95 2.34
CA ASN A 53 -7.91 -1.70 1.93
C ASN A 53 -6.93 -0.71 1.25
N THR A 54 -5.69 -1.14 0.97
CA THR A 54 -4.70 -0.32 0.27
C THR A 54 -5.05 -0.26 -1.22
N VAL A 55 -5.30 0.94 -1.73
CA VAL A 55 -5.61 1.17 -3.15
C VAL A 55 -4.33 1.22 -3.98
N LEU A 56 -4.22 0.32 -4.94
CA LEU A 56 -3.16 0.30 -5.94
C LEU A 56 -3.61 0.94 -7.24
N TYR A 57 -2.74 1.73 -7.85
CA TYR A 57 -2.98 2.37 -9.14
C TYR A 57 -2.02 1.81 -10.18
N GLU A 58 -2.57 1.45 -11.34
CA GLU A 58 -1.82 0.88 -12.44
C GLU A 58 -1.63 1.88 -13.58
N PHE A 59 -0.39 2.03 -14.05
CA PHE A 59 -0.06 2.83 -15.22
C PHE A 59 1.29 2.40 -15.80
N GLY A 60 1.37 2.23 -17.13
CA GLY A 60 2.62 1.89 -17.82
C GLY A 60 3.27 0.58 -17.36
N GLY A 61 2.46 -0.44 -17.05
CA GLY A 61 2.94 -1.75 -16.58
C GLY A 61 3.45 -1.77 -15.14
N ARG A 62 3.19 -0.71 -14.36
CA ARG A 62 3.53 -0.63 -12.93
C ARG A 62 2.26 -0.51 -12.11
N LYS A 63 2.18 -1.25 -11.00
CA LYS A 63 1.10 -1.19 -10.02
C LYS A 63 1.68 -0.76 -8.68
N MET A 64 1.30 0.43 -8.19
CA MET A 64 1.87 1.04 -6.98
C MET A 64 0.81 1.84 -6.22
N ILE A 65 1.02 2.05 -4.93
CA ILE A 65 0.21 2.97 -4.13
C ILE A 65 0.49 4.42 -4.51
N ILE A 66 -0.45 5.33 -4.22
CA ILE A 66 -0.33 6.74 -4.59
C ILE A 66 0.91 7.43 -4.00
N THR A 67 1.39 6.99 -2.82
CA THR A 67 2.58 7.55 -2.19
C THR A 67 3.87 7.17 -2.90
N ASP A 68 3.92 5.97 -3.47
CA ASP A 68 5.07 5.50 -4.21
C ASP A 68 5.06 6.10 -5.63
N TRP A 69 3.88 6.26 -6.24
CA TRP A 69 3.72 7.06 -7.46
C TRP A 69 4.18 8.51 -7.28
N ALA A 70 3.81 9.15 -6.17
CA ALA A 70 4.24 10.50 -5.84
C ALA A 70 5.76 10.64 -5.77
N LYS A 71 6.44 9.68 -5.12
CA LYS A 71 7.91 9.62 -5.07
C LYS A 71 8.51 9.38 -6.46
N PHE A 72 7.96 8.44 -7.21
CA PHE A 72 8.44 8.09 -8.55
C PHE A 72 8.34 9.25 -9.55
N LEU A 73 7.30 10.08 -9.43
CA LEU A 73 7.06 11.22 -10.30
C LEU A 73 7.65 12.53 -9.77
N ASP A 74 8.25 12.52 -8.57
CA ASP A 74 8.68 13.71 -7.84
C ASP A 74 7.58 14.78 -7.71
N VAL A 75 6.41 14.34 -7.24
CA VAL A 75 5.22 15.18 -7.05
C VAL A 75 4.69 15.01 -5.64
N ARG A 76 4.18 16.07 -5.03
CA ARG A 76 3.52 15.98 -3.72
C ARG A 76 2.31 15.03 -3.80
N VAL A 77 2.22 14.08 -2.87
CA VAL A 77 1.08 13.13 -2.75
C VAL A 77 -0.26 13.84 -2.80
N ILE A 78 -0.38 14.99 -2.11
CA ILE A 78 -1.63 15.76 -2.05
C ILE A 78 -2.07 16.25 -3.44
N THR A 79 -1.12 16.52 -4.33
CA THR A 79 -1.42 16.93 -5.71
C THR A 79 -2.03 15.76 -6.49
N LEU A 80 -1.48 14.56 -6.36
CA LEU A 80 -2.04 13.38 -7.03
C LEU A 80 -3.42 13.01 -6.46
N ARG A 81 -3.58 13.02 -5.13
CA ARG A 81 -4.87 12.77 -4.47
C ARG A 81 -5.95 13.73 -4.93
N LYS A 82 -5.69 15.04 -4.91
CA LYS A 82 -6.65 16.04 -5.39
C LYS A 82 -7.07 15.81 -6.84
N ARG A 83 -6.14 15.41 -7.71
CA ARG A 83 -6.46 15.12 -9.12
C ARG A 83 -7.38 13.90 -9.23
N LEU A 84 -7.11 12.84 -8.48
CA LEU A 84 -7.98 11.66 -8.42
C LEU A 84 -9.37 12.00 -7.86
N GLU A 85 -9.43 12.79 -6.78
CA GLU A 85 -10.70 13.27 -6.18
C GLU A 85 -11.50 14.15 -7.15
N MET A 86 -10.82 14.94 -7.98
CA MET A 86 -11.43 15.73 -9.05
C MET A 86 -11.79 14.89 -10.30
N GLY A 87 -11.58 13.58 -10.27
CA GLY A 87 -11.92 12.68 -11.38
C GLY A 87 -10.99 12.79 -12.60
N TRP A 88 -9.72 13.17 -12.41
CA TRP A 88 -8.78 13.21 -13.52
C TRP A 88 -8.48 11.79 -14.04
N PRO A 89 -8.32 11.62 -15.37
CA PRO A 89 -7.88 10.36 -15.95
C PRO A 89 -6.55 9.87 -15.35
N ILE A 90 -6.48 8.59 -14.99
CA ILE A 90 -5.34 8.00 -14.24
C ILE A 90 -4.02 8.11 -15.02
N ASP A 91 -4.07 7.91 -16.33
CA ASP A 91 -2.94 8.04 -17.26
C ASP A 91 -2.32 9.44 -17.22
N ARG A 92 -3.16 10.47 -17.06
CA ARG A 92 -2.72 11.87 -16.92
C ARG A 92 -2.13 12.14 -15.56
N VAL A 93 -2.80 11.69 -14.50
CA VAL A 93 -2.34 11.85 -13.11
C VAL A 93 -0.96 11.24 -12.91
N LEU A 94 -0.73 10.07 -13.52
CA LEU A 94 0.49 9.28 -13.34
C LEU A 94 1.54 9.47 -14.46
N SER A 95 1.32 10.40 -15.40
CA SER A 95 2.32 10.73 -16.43
C SER A 95 3.47 11.59 -15.88
N LYS A 96 4.64 11.54 -16.53
CA LYS A 96 5.79 12.42 -16.21
C LYS A 96 5.53 13.90 -16.51
N ASN A 97 4.61 14.22 -17.41
CA ASN A 97 4.26 15.60 -17.78
C ASN A 97 3.11 16.17 -16.94
N ASN A 98 2.90 15.66 -15.74
CA ASN A 98 1.76 16.01 -14.90
C ASN A 98 1.79 17.45 -14.32
N HIS A 99 2.87 18.22 -14.52
CA HIS A 99 3.07 19.50 -13.83
C HIS A 99 2.25 20.67 -14.39
N LYS A 100 1.62 20.54 -15.57
CA LYS A 100 0.92 21.64 -16.25
C LYS A 100 -0.48 21.23 -16.70
N PHE A 101 -1.48 21.54 -15.89
CA PHE A 101 -2.88 21.58 -16.32
C PHE A 101 -3.56 22.77 -15.63
N ASN A 102 -4.21 23.63 -16.41
CA ASN A 102 -5.24 24.53 -15.87
C ASN A 102 -6.38 23.66 -15.28
N LYS A 103 -7.08 24.15 -14.24
CA LYS A 103 -8.17 23.40 -13.57
C LYS A 103 -9.04 22.70 -14.62
N PRO A 104 -9.24 21.36 -14.57
CA PRO A 104 -10.10 20.73 -15.54
C PRO A 104 -11.54 21.15 -15.28
N THR A 105 -12.24 21.44 -16.38
CA THR A 105 -13.69 21.52 -16.41
C THR A 105 -14.24 20.17 -15.92
N PRO A 106 -15.14 20.13 -14.93
CA PRO A 106 -15.66 18.88 -14.41
C PRO A 106 -16.37 18.12 -15.54
N LEU A 107 -15.81 16.97 -15.92
CA LEU A 107 -16.50 16.02 -16.78
C LEU A 107 -17.56 15.32 -15.92
N ARG A 108 -18.81 15.34 -16.39
CA ARG A 108 -19.91 14.61 -15.78
C ARG A 108 -19.49 13.15 -15.59
N SER A 109 -19.61 12.68 -14.35
CA SER A 109 -19.62 11.30 -13.86
C SER A 109 -18.99 10.24 -14.77
N ILE A 110 -17.82 9.72 -14.37
CA ILE A 110 -17.32 8.44 -14.87
C ILE A 110 -17.26 7.49 -13.66
N ASP A 111 -17.94 6.37 -13.82
CA ASP A 111 -18.24 5.39 -12.79
C ASP A 111 -16.99 4.83 -12.11
N LYS A 112 -17.05 4.72 -10.79
CA LYS A 112 -16.10 3.94 -10.00
C LYS A 112 -16.27 2.47 -10.38
N ILE A 113 -15.23 1.84 -10.92
CA ILE A 113 -15.18 0.38 -10.98
C ILE A 113 -14.78 -0.08 -9.57
N ILE A 114 -15.72 -0.76 -8.91
CA ILE A 114 -15.45 -1.53 -7.69
C ILE A 114 -15.13 -2.94 -8.19
N ASP A 115 -13.87 -3.34 -8.12
CA ASP A 115 -13.52 -4.74 -8.36
C ASP A 115 -13.98 -5.55 -7.15
N ASN A 116 -15.09 -6.29 -7.32
CA ASN A 116 -15.43 -7.42 -6.47
C ASN A 116 -14.70 -8.65 -6.99
N THR A 117 -13.63 -9.06 -6.33
CA THR A 117 -13.15 -10.45 -6.32
C THR A 117 -12.48 -10.72 -4.99
#